data_AF-A0A957DK52-F1
#
_entry.id   AF-A0A957DK52-F1
#
_cell.length_a   1.000
_cell.length_b   1.000
_cell.length_c   1.000
_cell.angle_alpha   90.00
_cell.angle_beta   90.00
_cell.angle_gamma   90.00
#
_symmetry.space_group_name_H-M   'P 1'
#
loop_
_entity.id
_entity.type
_entity.pdbx_description
1 polymer ?
#
loop_
_entity_poly.entity_id
_entity_poly.type
_entity_poly.pdbx_seq_one_letter_code
_entity_poly.pdbx_strand_id
1 'polypeptide(L)' 'TQVTWLTARCPTCGTAQVFVDGNLAATVNLYNASWQFQVEQVVSGLVAGSHTVQIKANGGGLVAFDGYSIP' A
#
# COMPACT_ATOMS: atom_id res chain seq x y z
N THR A 1 8.44 -9.42 11.48
CA THR A 1 8.95 -9.03 10.15
C THR A 1 7.79 -8.60 9.28
N GLN A 2 7.65 -7.29 9.09
CA GLN A 2 6.58 -6.70 8.31
C GLN A 2 7.06 -5.39 7.70
N VAL A 3 6.25 -4.88 6.78
CA VAL A 3 6.39 -3.56 6.18
C VAL A 3 5.05 -2.85 6.32
N THR A 4 5.09 -1.57 6.67
CA THR A 4 3.89 -0.72 6.71
C THR A 4 4.04 0.40 5.69
N TRP A 5 3.05 0.51 4.80
CA TRP A 5 2.89 1.63 3.89
C TRP A 5 1.80 2.57 4.43
N LEU A 6 2.16 3.83 4.65
CA LEU A 6 1.23 4.87 5.06
C LEU A 6 0.68 5.59 3.82
N THR A 7 -0.65 5.65 3.71
CA THR A 7 -1.37 6.20 2.57
C THR A 7 -2.56 7.05 3.01
N ALA A 8 -3.34 7.53 2.04
CA ALA A 8 -4.60 8.21 2.25
C ALA A 8 -5.70 7.52 1.42
N ARG A 9 -6.93 7.61 1.91
CA ARG A 9 -8.13 7.25 1.16
C ARG A 9 -8.94 8.50 0.85
N CYS A 10 -9.54 8.55 -0.33
CA CYS A 10 -10.23 9.74 -0.80
C CYS A 10 -11.23 9.45 -1.94
N PRO A 11 -12.13 10.40 -2.27
CA PRO A 11 -13.15 10.16 -3.30
C PRO A 11 -12.60 9.97 -4.71
N THR A 12 -11.40 10.49 -4.96
CA THR A 12 -10.67 10.39 -6.24
C THR A 12 -9.52 9.40 -6.19
N CYS A 13 -9.41 8.63 -5.09
CA CYS A 13 -8.38 7.63 -4.92
C CYS A 13 -8.79 6.33 -5.59
N GLY A 14 -7.81 5.68 -6.22
CA GLY A 14 -8.00 4.49 -7.05
C GLY A 14 -7.65 3.20 -6.32
N THR A 15 -7.18 2.24 -7.10
CA THR A 15 -6.69 0.96 -6.58
C THR A 15 -5.18 0.86 -6.73
N ALA A 16 -4.51 0.30 -5.73
CA ALA A 16 -3.09 -0.02 -5.77
C ALA A 16 -2.88 -1.54 -5.70
N GLN A 17 -1.83 -2.03 -6.36
CA GLN A 17 -1.34 -3.39 -6.19
C GLN A 17 -0.02 -3.33 -5.41
N VAL A 18 0.10 -4.18 -4.40
CA VAL A 18 1.31 -4.33 -3.60
C VAL A 18 1.95 -5.65 -3.98
N PHE A 19 3.20 -5.59 -4.43
CA PHE A 19 4.01 -6.75 -4.76
C PHE A 19 5.15 -6.90 -3.75
N VAL A 20 5.47 -8.15 -3.41
CA VAL A 20 6.63 -8.53 -2.61
C VAL A 20 7.44 -9.52 -3.42
N ASP A 21 8.70 -9.18 -3.69
CA ASP A 21 9.63 -9.99 -4.48
C ASP A 21 9.05 -10.39 -5.84
N GLY A 22 8.29 -9.47 -6.46
CA GLY A 22 7.61 -9.67 -7.75
C GLY A 22 6.28 -10.41 -7.68
N ASN A 23 5.90 -10.96 -6.52
CA ASN A 23 4.61 -11.65 -6.34
C ASN A 23 3.54 -10.70 -5.83
N LEU A 24 2.32 -10.77 -6.37
CA LEU A 24 1.21 -9.95 -5.91
C LEU A 24 0.80 -10.37 -4.48
N ALA A 25 1.07 -9.50 -3.52
CA ALA A 25 0.73 -9.71 -2.12
C ALA A 25 -0.67 -9.18 -1.78
N ALA A 26 -1.05 -8.02 -2.35
CA ALA A 26 -2.36 -7.42 -2.10
C ALA A 26 -2.84 -6.53 -3.25
N THR A 27 -4.17 -6.38 -3.36
CA THR A 27 -4.81 -5.31 -4.12
C THR A 27 -5.61 -4.45 -3.14
N VAL A 28 -5.27 -3.17 -3.05
CA VAL A 28 -5.77 -2.22 -2.06
C VAL A 28 -6.68 -1.20 -2.73
N ASN A 29 -7.96 -1.15 -2.34
CA ASN A 29 -8.88 -0.10 -2.77
C ASN A 29 -8.75 1.12 -1.84
N LEU A 30 -8.30 2.24 -2.39
CA LEU A 30 -8.10 3.49 -1.66
C LEU A 30 -9.29 4.45 -1.76
N TYR A 31 -10.37 4.07 -2.44
CA TYR A 31 -11.58 4.88 -2.46
C TYR A 31 -12.18 5.02 -1.05
N ASN A 32 -12.57 6.24 -0.70
CA ASN A 32 -13.46 6.55 0.43
C ASN A 32 -14.26 7.80 0.08
N ALA A 33 -15.54 7.88 0.49
CA ALA A 33 -16.38 9.05 0.24
C ALA A 33 -15.88 10.35 0.92
N SER A 34 -15.02 10.23 1.92
CA SER A 34 -14.35 11.33 2.61
C SER A 34 -12.84 11.12 2.66
N TRP A 35 -12.08 12.19 2.85
CA TRP A 35 -10.64 12.10 3.07
C TRP A 35 -10.33 11.40 4.38
N GLN A 36 -9.43 10.42 4.32
CA GLN A 36 -8.81 9.79 5.48
C GLN A 36 -7.30 9.76 5.25
N PHE A 37 -6.56 10.44 6.11
CA PHE A 37 -5.10 10.47 6.06
C PHE A 37 -4.51 9.44 7.03
N GLN A 38 -3.22 9.14 6.86
CA GLN A 38 -2.48 8.22 7.72
C GLN A 38 -3.11 6.83 7.83
N VAL A 39 -3.63 6.32 6.71
CA VAL A 39 -4.18 4.96 6.62
C VAL A 39 -3.03 3.99 6.40
N GLU A 40 -2.87 3.04 7.31
CA GLU A 40 -1.81 2.03 7.22
C GLU A 40 -2.23 0.84 6.35
N GLN A 41 -1.33 0.40 5.47
CA GLN A 41 -1.41 -0.84 4.72
C GLN A 41 -0.24 -1.72 5.13
N VAL A 42 -0.52 -2.81 5.83
CA VAL A 42 0.50 -3.67 6.43
C VAL A 42 0.67 -4.94 5.61
N VAL A 43 1.92 -5.22 5.22
CA VAL A 43 2.35 -6.50 4.66
C VAL A 43 3.14 -7.23 5.74
N SER A 44 2.56 -8.28 6.30
CA SER A 44 3.15 -9.06 7.40
C SER A 44 3.61 -10.45 6.94
N GLY A 45 4.30 -11.17 7.83
CA GLY A 45 4.73 -12.55 7.56
C GLY A 45 5.92 -12.68 6.60
N LEU A 46 6.67 -11.59 6.40
CA LEU A 46 7.90 -11.63 5.62
C LEU A 46 8.96 -12.46 6.34
N VAL A 47 9.77 -13.22 5.60
CA VAL A 47 10.90 -13.90 6.23
C VAL A 47 11.98 -12.88 6.61
N ALA A 48 12.88 -13.24 7.51
CA ALA A 48 14.01 -12.36 7.81
C ALA A 48 14.96 -12.33 6.59
N GLY A 49 15.21 -11.13 6.06
CA GLY A 49 16.06 -10.96 4.89
C GLY A 49 15.71 -9.69 4.10
N SER A 50 16.37 -9.55 2.95
CA SER A 50 16.08 -8.47 2.01
C SER A 50 14.86 -8.81 1.16
N HIS A 51 13.93 -7.87 1.08
CA HIS A 51 12.74 -7.97 0.24
C HIS A 51 12.62 -6.73 -0.65
N THR A 52 12.02 -6.91 -1.82
CA THR A 52 11.62 -5.80 -2.69
C THR A 52 10.11 -5.62 -2.60
N VAL A 53 9.65 -4.48 -2.08
CA VAL A 53 8.23 -4.12 -2.03
C VAL A 53 7.93 -3.08 -3.10
N GLN A 54 6.94 -3.34 -3.95
CA GLN A 54 6.51 -2.43 -5.00
C GLN A 54 5.04 -2.09 -4.82
N ILE A 55 4.73 -0.80 -4.81
CA ILE A 55 3.35 -0.30 -4.84
C ILE A 55 3.10 0.27 -6.23
N LYS A 56 2.16 -0.34 -6.94
CA LYS A 56 1.81 0.00 -8.32
C LYS A 56 0.39 0.54 -8.38
N ALA A 57 0.19 1.71 -8.96
CA ALA A 57 -1.15 2.17 -9.29
C ALA A 57 -1.79 1.24 -10.32
N ASN A 58 -3.00 0.75 -10.03
CA ASN A 58 -3.76 -0.18 -10.86
C ASN A 58 -4.98 0.49 -11.51
N GLY A 59 -4.96 1.83 -11.60
CA GLY A 59 -6.01 2.65 -12.20
C GLY A 59 -7.08 3.11 -11.22
N GLY A 60 -8.05 3.87 -11.75
CA GLY A 60 -9.21 4.34 -11.00
C GLY A 60 -8.97 5.57 -10.12
N GLY A 61 -7.78 6.17 -10.13
CA GLY A 61 -7.52 7.41 -9.40
C GLY A 61 -6.15 7.49 -8.72
N LEU A 62 -6.04 8.40 -7.76
CA LEU A 62 -4.82 8.66 -7.00
C LEU A 62 -4.42 7.47 -6.13
N VAL A 63 -3.11 7.25 -6.02
CA VAL A 63 -2.51 6.35 -5.02
C VAL A 63 -1.54 7.20 -4.22
N ALA A 64 -1.93 7.55 -3.00
CA ALA A 64 -1.11 8.38 -2.14
C ALA A 64 0.02 7.55 -1.53
N PHE A 65 1.25 8.07 -1.56
CA PHE A 65 2.37 7.51 -0.84
C PHE A 65 2.87 8.57 0.13
N ASP A 66 2.67 8.35 1.43
CA ASP A 66 3.07 9.29 2.47
C ASP A 66 4.32 8.79 3.20
N GLY A 67 4.28 7.54 3.68
CA GLY A 67 5.37 6.96 4.47
C GLY A 67 5.56 5.47 4.27
N TYR A 68 6.73 5.00 4.67
CA TYR A 68 7.12 3.59 4.67
C TYR A 68 7.90 3.29 5.94
N SER A 69 7.57 2.21 6.64
CA SER A 69 8.31 1.78 7.83
C SER A 69 8.52 0.27 7.88
N ILE A 70 9.66 -0.10 8.47
CA ILE A 70 10.04 -1.44 8.87
C ILE A 70 10.33 -1.39 10.38
N PRO A 71 9.71 -2.23 11.21
CA PRO A 71 10.01 -2.30 12.62
C PRO A 71 11.36 -2.95 12.91
#